data_AF-A0ABC9WJV8-F1
#
_entry.id   AF-A0ABC9WJV8-F1
#
_cell.length_a   1.000
_cell.length_b   1.000
_cell.length_c   1.000
_cell.angle_alpha   90.00
_cell.angle_beta   90.00
_cell.angle_gamma   90.00
#
_symmetry.space_group_name_H-M   'P 1'
#
loop_
_entity.id
_entity.type
_entity.pdbx_description
1 polymer ?
#
loop_
_entity_poly.entity_id
_entity_poly.type
_entity_poly.pdbx_seq_one_letter_code
_entity_poly.pdbx_strand_id
1 'polypeptide(L)'
;MDCLPFYRSSPACGTGGHGILFGNLSVLNPRQQINGLTSFLDASTVYGSTPAIENKLRNLTSEEGLLKVNNKYYDNHREYLPFTDRIPSPCAQDSNASEGERIECFMAGDSRSSEVTSLAAMHTLWLREHNRLARALKNINGHWTAETVYQEARKIVGALHQIITLRDYIPKIIGPDAFNLYIGLYTGYDPTMNPTVSNVFSTAAFRFGHATIQPIVRRLNAQYLDDPELPNLHLHEVFFSPWRLIKEGYNDWREFCGLPKLETQTDLNRVITNHNVTKKLMELYHNPSNIDVWLGGLVEDFLPDARTGPLFACIIGKQMKALRDGDR
;
A
#
# COMPACT_ATOMS: atom_id res chain seq x y z
N MET A 1 32.64 -18.50 8.12
CA MET A 1 32.35 -18.54 6.68
C MET A 1 30.97 -17.98 6.54
N ASP A 2 30.86 -16.73 6.14
CA ASP A 2 29.57 -16.07 6.03
C ASP A 2 29.02 -16.31 4.62
N CYS A 3 27.86 -16.96 4.53
CA CYS A 3 27.14 -17.13 3.28
C CYS A 3 25.84 -16.32 3.32
N LEU A 4 25.43 -15.76 2.18
CA LEU A 4 24.09 -15.20 2.04
C LEU A 4 23.10 -16.36 1.81
N PRO A 5 22.03 -16.48 2.61
CA PRO A 5 21.02 -17.51 2.40
C PRO A 5 20.38 -17.41 1.02
N PHE A 6 20.27 -18.54 0.32
CA PHE A 6 19.59 -18.64 -0.96
C PHE A 6 18.82 -19.95 -1.06
N TYR A 7 17.53 -19.85 -1.36
CA TYR A 7 16.64 -21.00 -1.53
C TYR A 7 16.27 -21.14 -3.01
N ARG A 8 16.44 -22.34 -3.57
CA ARG A 8 16.03 -22.61 -4.96
C ARG A 8 14.51 -22.54 -5.05
N SER A 9 14.00 -21.86 -6.08
CA SER A 9 12.56 -21.87 -6.41
C SER A 9 12.03 -23.29 -6.58
N SER A 10 10.80 -23.53 -6.11
CA SER A 10 10.11 -24.82 -6.25
C SER A 10 10.05 -25.28 -7.71
N PRO A 11 10.29 -26.58 -7.98
CA PRO A 11 10.18 -27.12 -9.32
C PRO A 11 8.70 -27.29 -9.71
N ALA A 12 8.39 -27.13 -10.99
CA ALA A 12 7.14 -27.65 -11.55
C ALA A 12 7.11 -29.17 -11.42
N CYS A 13 5.93 -29.73 -11.13
CA CYS A 13 5.75 -31.16 -10.93
C CYS A 13 6.31 -31.96 -12.12
N GLY A 14 7.03 -33.04 -11.81
CA GLY A 14 7.63 -33.93 -12.81
C GLY A 14 8.91 -33.43 -13.47
N THR A 15 9.29 -32.15 -13.31
CA THR A 15 10.49 -31.58 -13.94
C THR A 15 11.73 -31.65 -13.04
N GLY A 16 12.91 -31.83 -13.62
CA GLY A 16 14.17 -31.78 -12.87
C GLY A 16 14.35 -32.89 -11.81
N GLY A 17 13.64 -34.01 -11.95
CA GLY A 17 13.78 -35.17 -11.09
C GLY A 17 15.06 -35.96 -11.40
N HIS A 18 15.79 -36.36 -10.36
CA HIS A 18 16.89 -37.33 -10.44
C HIS A 18 16.37 -38.72 -10.05
N GLY A 19 15.61 -39.37 -10.94
CA GLY A 19 15.18 -40.75 -10.74
C GLY A 19 16.34 -41.72 -11.01
N ILE A 20 16.83 -42.40 -9.97
CA ILE A 20 17.98 -43.34 -10.01
C ILE A 20 17.73 -44.56 -10.94
N LEU A 21 16.50 -44.81 -11.38
CA LEU A 21 16.11 -46.01 -12.13
C LEU A 21 16.13 -45.88 -13.66
N PHE A 22 16.16 -44.67 -14.23
CA PHE A 22 16.06 -44.48 -15.70
C PHE A 22 16.90 -43.30 -16.20
N GLY A 23 18.23 -43.41 -16.17
CA GLY A 23 19.13 -42.48 -16.86
C GLY A 23 19.01 -41.00 -16.43
N ASN A 24 19.73 -40.12 -17.14
CA ASN A 24 19.83 -38.70 -16.79
C ASN A 24 18.55 -37.92 -17.17
N LEU A 25 17.45 -38.16 -16.45
CA LEU A 25 16.11 -37.56 -16.65
C LEU A 25 16.13 -36.02 -16.70
N SER A 26 17.14 -35.37 -16.12
CA SER A 26 17.26 -33.90 -16.15
C SER A 26 17.54 -33.33 -17.55
N VAL A 27 18.03 -34.13 -18.50
CA VAL A 27 18.24 -33.69 -19.90
C VAL A 27 16.95 -33.79 -20.72
N LEU A 28 16.14 -34.83 -20.48
CA LEU A 28 14.88 -35.06 -21.19
C LEU A 28 13.72 -34.23 -20.62
N ASN A 29 13.77 -33.89 -19.32
CA ASN A 29 12.78 -33.02 -18.68
C ASN A 29 13.44 -31.98 -17.76
N PRO A 30 14.01 -30.91 -18.34
CA PRO A 30 14.71 -29.87 -17.58
C PRO A 30 13.80 -29.22 -16.52
N ARG A 31 14.37 -28.91 -15.35
CA ARG A 31 13.65 -28.29 -14.23
C ARG A 31 12.97 -26.99 -14.67
N GLN A 32 11.64 -26.94 -14.59
CA GLN A 32 10.86 -25.72 -14.78
C GLN A 32 10.43 -25.15 -13.42
N GLN A 33 10.12 -23.85 -13.39
CA GLN A 33 9.63 -23.17 -12.18
C GLN A 33 8.13 -22.88 -12.34
N ILE A 34 7.45 -22.68 -11.22
CA ILE A 34 6.01 -22.41 -11.18
C ILE A 34 5.78 -20.90 -11.09
N ASN A 35 4.87 -20.38 -11.92
CA ASN A 35 4.25 -19.08 -11.69
C ASN A 35 3.04 -19.25 -10.77
N GLY A 36 3.11 -18.70 -9.56
CA GLY A 36 2.01 -18.75 -8.58
C GLY A 36 0.89 -17.75 -8.83
N LEU A 37 1.04 -16.89 -9.85
CA LEU A 37 0.09 -15.84 -10.19
C LEU A 37 -0.55 -16.08 -11.56
N THR A 38 -1.65 -15.39 -11.84
CA THR A 38 -2.20 -15.33 -13.20
C THR A 38 -1.22 -14.57 -14.11
N SER A 39 -1.11 -14.98 -15.38
CA SER A 39 -0.21 -14.32 -16.33
C SER A 39 -0.79 -13.02 -16.92
N PHE A 40 -2.10 -12.81 -16.78
CA PHE A 40 -2.79 -11.67 -17.35
C PHE A 40 -2.57 -10.39 -16.51
N LEU A 41 -2.66 -9.24 -17.16
CA LEU A 41 -2.80 -7.95 -16.47
C LEU A 41 -4.25 -7.80 -15.99
N ASP A 42 -4.59 -8.49 -14.91
CA ASP A 42 -5.97 -8.66 -14.40
C ASP A 42 -6.18 -8.13 -12.98
N ALA A 43 -5.20 -7.37 -12.47
CA ALA A 43 -5.15 -6.89 -11.09
C ALA A 43 -5.18 -8.02 -10.04
N SER A 44 -4.68 -9.21 -10.35
CA SER A 44 -4.52 -10.31 -9.38
C SER A 44 -3.63 -9.94 -8.17
N THR A 45 -2.79 -8.90 -8.27
CA THR A 45 -2.07 -8.31 -7.13
C THR A 45 -3.01 -7.70 -6.09
N VAL A 46 -4.24 -7.35 -6.47
CA VAL A 46 -5.31 -6.83 -5.61
C VAL A 46 -6.24 -7.97 -5.19
N TYR A 47 -6.66 -8.82 -6.14
CA TYR A 47 -7.75 -9.80 -5.94
C TYR A 47 -7.28 -11.23 -5.62
N GLY A 48 -5.99 -11.51 -5.76
CA GLY A 48 -5.43 -12.85 -5.64
C GLY A 48 -5.51 -13.65 -6.94
N SER A 49 -4.74 -14.74 -6.99
CA SER A 49 -4.70 -15.65 -8.14
C SER A 49 -5.35 -17.01 -7.87
N THR A 50 -6.02 -17.17 -6.73
CA THR A 50 -6.77 -18.38 -6.39
C THR A 50 -8.12 -18.02 -5.77
N PRO A 51 -9.16 -18.85 -5.93
CA PRO A 51 -10.46 -18.61 -5.31
C PRO A 51 -10.39 -18.48 -3.78
N ALA A 52 -9.45 -19.19 -3.14
CA ALA A 52 -9.26 -19.14 -1.70
C ALA A 52 -8.75 -17.77 -1.23
N ILE A 53 -7.72 -17.21 -1.90
CA ILE A 53 -7.21 -15.87 -1.58
C ILE A 53 -8.27 -14.82 -1.93
N GLU A 54 -8.92 -14.95 -3.08
CA GLU A 54 -9.98 -14.03 -3.50
C GLU A 54 -11.10 -13.93 -2.45
N ASN A 55 -11.67 -15.08 -2.04
CA ASN A 55 -12.72 -15.09 -1.01
C ASN A 55 -12.22 -14.56 0.34
N LYS A 56 -10.94 -14.78 0.66
CA LYS A 56 -10.34 -14.29 1.90
C LYS A 56 -10.24 -12.77 1.93
N LEU A 57 -9.97 -12.13 0.80
CA LEU A 57 -9.81 -10.68 0.67
C LEU A 57 -11.14 -9.94 0.57
N ARG A 58 -12.24 -10.62 0.25
CA ARG A 58 -13.58 -10.02 0.10
C ARG A 58 -14.28 -9.81 1.43
N ASN A 59 -14.97 -8.69 1.58
CA ASN A 59 -15.91 -8.46 2.68
C ASN A 59 -17.23 -9.16 2.35
N LEU A 60 -17.35 -10.41 2.77
CA LEU A 60 -18.53 -11.24 2.55
C LEU A 60 -19.69 -10.96 3.52
N THR A 61 -19.50 -10.07 4.51
CA THR A 61 -20.56 -9.70 5.45
C THR A 61 -21.37 -8.48 4.99
N SER A 62 -20.92 -7.77 3.96
CA SER A 62 -21.61 -6.61 3.38
C SER A 62 -22.24 -6.96 2.03
N GLU A 63 -23.39 -6.37 1.74
CA GLU A 63 -24.06 -6.46 0.45
C GLU A 63 -23.48 -5.50 -0.62
N GLU A 64 -22.45 -4.74 -0.28
CA GLU A 64 -21.84 -3.72 -1.14
C GLU A 64 -20.74 -4.26 -2.06
N GLY A 65 -20.34 -5.54 -1.93
CA GLY A 65 -19.32 -6.13 -2.80
C GLY A 65 -17.90 -5.60 -2.57
N LEU A 66 -17.57 -5.24 -1.32
CA LEU A 66 -16.30 -4.61 -0.95
C LEU A 66 -15.15 -5.63 -0.75
N LEU A 67 -13.92 -5.12 -0.78
CA LEU A 67 -12.76 -5.79 -0.18
C LEU A 67 -12.73 -5.54 1.34
N LYS A 68 -12.15 -6.49 2.08
CA LYS A 68 -11.86 -6.32 3.52
C LYS A 68 -10.84 -5.22 3.71
N VAL A 69 -10.96 -4.53 4.84
CA VAL A 69 -10.10 -3.43 5.25
C VAL A 69 -9.53 -3.71 6.62
N ASN A 70 -8.51 -2.96 7.01
CA ASN A 70 -8.00 -3.01 8.38
C ASN A 70 -9.11 -2.61 9.36
N ASN A 71 -9.25 -3.37 10.45
CA ASN A 71 -10.23 -3.11 11.50
C ASN A 71 -9.67 -2.32 12.69
N LYS A 72 -8.34 -2.11 12.73
CA LYS A 72 -7.65 -1.48 13.86
C LYS A 72 -7.11 -0.10 13.50
N TYR A 73 -6.64 0.09 12.28
CA TYR A 73 -5.96 1.32 11.85
C TYR A 73 -6.59 1.91 10.60
N TYR A 74 -6.66 3.24 10.56
CA TYR A 74 -7.15 4.03 9.44
C TYR A 74 -6.22 5.22 9.20
N ASP A 75 -6.15 5.66 7.96
CA ASP A 75 -5.44 6.87 7.54
C ASP A 75 -6.49 7.96 7.29
N ASN A 76 -6.79 8.78 8.29
CA ASN A 76 -7.67 9.93 8.07
C ASN A 76 -9.03 9.50 7.49
N HIS A 77 -9.66 8.50 8.11
CA HIS A 77 -10.89 7.78 7.66
C HIS A 77 -10.75 6.96 6.38
N ARG A 78 -9.56 6.88 5.79
CA ARG A 78 -9.29 6.06 4.62
C ARG A 78 -8.75 4.70 5.04
N GLU A 79 -9.15 3.71 4.27
CA GLU A 79 -8.93 2.31 4.57
C GLU A 79 -7.47 1.92 4.40
N TYR A 80 -6.90 1.17 5.35
CA TYR A 80 -5.70 0.38 5.13
C TYR A 80 -6.04 -1.04 4.70
N LEU A 81 -5.06 -1.74 4.14
CA LEU A 81 -5.15 -3.18 3.90
C LEU A 81 -5.37 -3.95 5.23
N PRO A 82 -6.13 -5.06 5.21
CA PRO A 82 -6.25 -5.92 6.37
C PRO A 82 -4.90 -6.56 6.71
N PHE A 83 -4.69 -6.96 7.96
CA PHE A 83 -3.50 -7.71 8.35
C PHE A 83 -3.60 -9.18 7.94
N THR A 84 -2.44 -9.82 7.72
CA THR A 84 -2.37 -11.27 7.51
C THR A 84 -2.78 -12.06 8.75
N ASP A 85 -3.45 -13.19 8.55
CA ASP A 85 -3.85 -14.09 9.65
C ASP A 85 -2.66 -14.85 10.25
N ARG A 86 -1.53 -14.94 9.52
CA ARG A 86 -0.35 -15.68 9.99
C ARG A 86 0.46 -14.79 10.94
N ILE A 87 0.19 -14.95 12.22
CA ILE A 87 0.79 -14.19 13.32
C ILE A 87 1.70 -15.10 14.16
N PRO A 88 2.91 -14.66 14.53
CA PRO A 88 3.56 -13.42 14.12
C PRO A 88 3.95 -13.45 12.63
N SER A 89 3.67 -12.36 11.91
CA SER A 89 4.11 -12.20 10.52
C SER A 89 5.61 -11.86 10.45
N PRO A 90 6.27 -12.02 9.29
CA PRO A 90 7.70 -11.70 9.17
C PRO A 90 7.99 -10.19 9.15
N CYS A 91 6.98 -9.33 9.30
CA CYS A 91 7.18 -7.89 9.27
C CYS A 91 7.99 -7.38 10.47
N ALA A 92 8.93 -6.49 10.18
CA ALA A 92 9.71 -5.75 11.15
C ALA A 92 8.78 -4.95 12.06
N GLN A 93 9.15 -4.87 13.34
CA GLN A 93 8.40 -4.13 14.34
C GLN A 93 9.13 -2.84 14.71
N ASP A 94 8.36 -1.87 15.16
CA ASP A 94 8.87 -0.65 15.77
C ASP A 94 9.58 -1.00 17.08
N SER A 95 10.88 -0.69 17.17
CA SER A 95 11.69 -0.97 18.36
C SER A 95 11.27 -0.15 19.58
N ASN A 96 10.51 0.93 19.36
CA ASN A 96 10.03 1.83 20.40
C ASN A 96 8.56 1.55 20.77
N ALA A 97 7.95 0.50 20.20
CA ALA A 97 6.56 0.15 20.51
C ALA A 97 6.41 -0.33 21.96
N SER A 98 5.28 0.03 22.58
CA SER A 98 4.88 -0.48 23.89
C SER A 98 4.71 -2.01 23.88
N GLU A 99 4.94 -2.67 25.03
CA GLU A 99 4.78 -4.12 25.15
C GLU A 99 3.39 -4.57 24.68
N GLY A 100 3.36 -5.44 23.66
CA GLY A 100 2.13 -6.03 23.11
C GLY A 100 1.56 -5.31 21.88
N GLU A 101 2.06 -4.14 21.49
CA GLU A 101 1.63 -3.48 20.25
C GLU A 101 2.41 -4.02 19.05
N ARG A 102 1.75 -4.88 18.26
CA ARG A 102 2.34 -5.50 17.07
C ARG A 102 1.62 -5.08 15.80
N ILE A 103 2.36 -4.65 14.80
CA ILE A 103 1.85 -4.34 13.46
C ILE A 103 2.26 -5.45 12.50
N GLU A 104 1.27 -6.16 11.98
CA GLU A 104 1.52 -7.28 11.08
C GLU A 104 1.68 -6.83 9.63
N CYS A 105 2.20 -7.73 8.79
CA CYS A 105 2.18 -7.53 7.35
C CYS A 105 0.74 -7.36 6.84
N PHE A 106 0.56 -6.48 5.88
CA PHE A 106 -0.67 -6.34 5.12
C PHE A 106 -0.95 -7.58 4.26
N MET A 107 -2.24 -7.87 4.11
CA MET A 107 -2.79 -8.91 3.26
C MET A 107 -3.36 -8.26 2.00
N ALA A 108 -2.94 -8.76 0.84
CA ALA A 108 -3.43 -8.35 -0.47
C ALA A 108 -3.49 -9.57 -1.41
N GLY A 109 -3.84 -9.36 -2.67
CA GLY A 109 -3.79 -10.39 -3.71
C GLY A 109 -2.40 -10.97 -3.95
N ASP A 110 -1.36 -10.15 -3.75
CA ASP A 110 0.05 -10.58 -3.75
C ASP A 110 0.64 -10.58 -2.34
N SER A 111 1.38 -11.65 -2.00
CA SER A 111 1.98 -11.85 -0.68
C SER A 111 3.15 -10.91 -0.37
N ARG A 112 3.68 -10.19 -1.35
CA ARG A 112 4.79 -9.23 -1.21
C ARG A 112 4.31 -7.80 -0.99
N SER A 113 3.02 -7.57 -0.80
CA SER A 113 2.44 -6.23 -0.62
C SER A 113 3.09 -5.40 0.50
N SER A 114 3.71 -6.03 1.50
CA SER A 114 4.45 -5.36 2.59
C SER A 114 5.96 -5.31 2.40
N GLU A 115 6.51 -5.70 1.25
CA GLU A 115 7.96 -5.77 1.02
C GLU A 115 8.63 -4.42 1.27
N VAL A 116 8.06 -3.32 0.75
CA VAL A 116 8.48 -1.95 1.03
C VAL A 116 7.26 -1.04 1.22
N THR A 117 7.42 0.05 1.97
CA THR A 117 6.33 0.99 2.30
C THR A 117 5.66 1.61 1.07
N SER A 118 6.43 1.92 0.02
CA SER A 118 5.88 2.47 -1.24
C SER A 118 4.98 1.46 -1.98
N LEU A 119 5.33 0.17 -1.94
CA LEU A 119 4.52 -0.90 -2.51
C LEU A 119 3.23 -1.09 -1.70
N ALA A 120 3.32 -1.09 -0.37
CA ALA A 120 2.16 -1.17 0.52
C ALA A 120 1.19 0.00 0.30
N ALA A 121 1.71 1.23 0.09
CA ALA A 121 0.90 2.40 -0.25
C ALA A 121 0.17 2.21 -1.59
N MET A 122 0.84 1.64 -2.61
CA MET A 122 0.23 1.33 -3.91
C MET A 122 -0.89 0.28 -3.80
N HIS A 123 -0.67 -0.80 -3.04
CA HIS A 123 -1.73 -1.79 -2.78
C HIS A 123 -2.91 -1.17 -2.03
N THR A 124 -2.64 -0.29 -1.07
CA THR A 124 -3.69 0.43 -0.33
C THR A 124 -4.51 1.33 -1.25
N LEU A 125 -3.85 2.02 -2.19
CA LEU A 125 -4.54 2.84 -3.21
C LEU A 125 -5.51 2.01 -4.04
N TRP A 126 -5.10 0.83 -4.52
CA TRP A 126 -5.96 -0.03 -5.33
C TRP A 126 -7.13 -0.64 -4.56
N LEU A 127 -6.93 -0.99 -3.29
CA LEU A 127 -8.03 -1.38 -2.41
C LEU A 127 -9.05 -0.25 -2.27
N ARG A 128 -8.58 0.98 -1.99
CA ARG A 128 -9.46 2.15 -1.85
C ARG A 128 -10.22 2.42 -3.14
N GLU A 129 -9.57 2.29 -4.30
CA GLU A 129 -10.24 2.49 -5.60
C GLU A 129 -11.30 1.43 -5.87
N HIS A 130 -11.03 0.16 -5.56
CA HIS A 130 -12.06 -0.88 -5.64
C HIS A 130 -13.27 -0.53 -4.77
N ASN A 131 -13.06 -0.22 -3.49
CA ASN A 131 -14.15 0.08 -2.57
C ASN A 131 -14.90 1.36 -2.96
N ARG A 132 -14.22 2.37 -3.51
CA ARG A 132 -14.84 3.57 -4.07
C ARG A 132 -15.76 3.23 -5.25
N LEU A 133 -15.29 2.39 -6.19
CA LEU A 133 -16.05 1.94 -7.35
C LEU A 133 -17.26 1.08 -6.94
N ALA A 134 -17.05 0.12 -6.04
CA ALA A 134 -18.11 -0.76 -5.54
C ALA A 134 -19.26 0.03 -4.90
N ARG A 135 -18.94 0.99 -4.00
CA ARG A 135 -19.94 1.89 -3.39
C ARG A 135 -20.70 2.71 -4.44
N ALA A 136 -19.99 3.28 -5.41
CA ALA A 136 -20.60 4.07 -6.47
C ALA A 136 -21.53 3.20 -7.36
N LEU A 137 -21.09 2.01 -7.74
CA LEU A 137 -21.86 1.06 -8.54
C LEU A 137 -23.10 0.58 -7.80
N LYS A 138 -22.99 0.26 -6.50
CA LYS A 138 -24.12 -0.14 -5.66
C LYS A 138 -25.13 0.99 -5.49
N ASN A 139 -24.68 2.23 -5.34
CA ASN A 139 -25.56 3.39 -5.24
C ASN A 139 -26.38 3.63 -6.53
N ILE A 140 -25.76 3.46 -7.70
CA ILE A 140 -26.44 3.62 -8.99
C ILE A 140 -27.33 2.39 -9.29
N ASN A 141 -26.88 1.20 -8.90
CA ASN A 141 -27.56 -0.07 -9.18
C ASN A 141 -27.94 -0.79 -7.88
N GLY A 142 -28.88 -0.22 -7.12
CA GLY A 142 -29.29 -0.78 -5.82
C GLY A 142 -29.74 -2.26 -5.88
N HIS A 143 -30.27 -2.69 -7.03
CA HIS A 143 -30.72 -4.06 -7.31
C HIS A 143 -29.58 -5.06 -7.54
N TRP A 144 -28.33 -4.62 -7.74
CA TRP A 144 -27.21 -5.52 -7.94
C TRP A 144 -26.86 -6.27 -6.66
N THR A 145 -26.53 -7.55 -6.80
CA THR A 145 -25.98 -8.36 -5.71
C THR A 145 -24.56 -7.91 -5.38
N ALA A 146 -24.07 -8.23 -4.18
CA ALA A 146 -22.68 -7.99 -3.78
C ALA A 146 -21.67 -8.63 -4.75
N GLU A 147 -22.00 -9.81 -5.30
CA GLU A 147 -21.18 -10.50 -6.30
C GLU A 147 -21.08 -9.68 -7.58
N THR A 148 -22.21 -9.20 -8.09
CA THR A 148 -22.24 -8.36 -9.30
C THR A 148 -21.43 -7.07 -9.10
N VAL A 149 -21.62 -6.39 -7.97
CA VAL A 149 -20.87 -5.16 -7.66
C VAL A 149 -19.36 -5.42 -7.59
N TYR A 150 -18.96 -6.49 -6.88
CA TYR A 150 -17.57 -6.89 -6.75
C TYR A 150 -16.93 -7.20 -8.12
N GLN A 151 -17.61 -7.98 -8.98
CA GLN A 151 -17.06 -8.36 -10.28
C GLN A 151 -16.96 -7.17 -11.24
N GLU A 152 -17.94 -6.25 -11.23
CA GLU A 152 -17.89 -5.04 -12.06
C GLU A 152 -16.79 -4.07 -11.58
N ALA A 153 -16.65 -3.87 -10.27
CA ALA A 153 -15.54 -3.10 -9.72
C ALA A 153 -14.17 -3.74 -10.04
N ARG A 154 -14.06 -5.07 -9.89
CA ARG A 154 -12.88 -5.86 -10.27
C ARG A 154 -12.51 -5.67 -11.73
N LYS A 155 -13.49 -5.76 -12.63
CA LYS A 155 -13.32 -5.58 -14.08
C LYS A 155 -12.81 -4.17 -14.42
N ILE A 156 -13.35 -3.14 -13.80
CA ILE A 156 -12.89 -1.75 -13.99
C ILE A 156 -11.45 -1.59 -13.50
N VAL A 157 -11.11 -2.07 -12.30
CA VAL A 157 -9.73 -2.00 -11.77
C VAL A 157 -8.74 -2.77 -12.64
N GLY A 158 -9.12 -3.94 -13.16
CA GLY A 158 -8.33 -4.69 -14.15
C GLY A 158 -8.08 -3.88 -15.42
N ALA A 159 -9.11 -3.22 -15.96
CA ALA A 159 -8.96 -2.34 -17.10
C ALA A 159 -8.06 -1.13 -16.81
N LEU A 160 -8.15 -0.53 -15.62
CA LEU A 160 -7.26 0.56 -15.19
C LEU A 160 -5.79 0.11 -15.16
N HIS A 161 -5.51 -1.10 -14.64
CA HIS A 161 -4.16 -1.68 -14.68
C HIS A 161 -3.67 -1.80 -16.13
N GLN A 162 -4.48 -2.38 -17.03
CA GLN A 162 -4.11 -2.55 -18.43
C GLN A 162 -3.84 -1.20 -19.12
N ILE A 163 -4.72 -0.22 -18.94
CA ILE A 163 -4.59 1.10 -19.56
C ILE A 163 -3.33 1.79 -19.07
N ILE A 164 -3.12 1.89 -17.75
CA ILE A 164 -1.94 2.56 -17.20
C ILE A 164 -0.66 1.84 -17.66
N THR A 165 -0.65 0.50 -17.65
CA THR A 165 0.51 -0.27 -18.09
C THR A 165 0.80 -0.07 -19.58
N LEU A 166 -0.17 -0.29 -20.47
CA LEU A 166 0.06 -0.31 -21.92
C LEU A 166 0.11 1.09 -22.54
N ARG A 167 -0.64 2.06 -22.01
CA ARG A 167 -0.66 3.44 -22.52
C ARG A 167 0.45 4.29 -21.90
N ASP A 168 0.65 4.20 -20.58
CA ASP A 168 1.45 5.21 -19.85
C ASP A 168 2.82 4.70 -19.41
N TYR A 169 2.96 3.40 -19.11
CA TYR A 169 4.19 2.84 -18.55
C TYR A 169 5.09 2.19 -19.61
N ILE A 170 4.62 1.15 -20.29
CA ILE A 170 5.45 0.35 -21.20
C ILE A 170 6.09 1.18 -22.32
N PRO A 171 5.40 2.12 -23.00
CA PRO A 171 6.05 2.98 -24.01
C PRO A 171 7.24 3.78 -23.47
N LYS A 172 7.23 4.16 -22.19
CA LYS A 172 8.34 4.87 -21.53
C LYS A 172 9.50 3.94 -21.14
N ILE A 173 9.23 2.65 -20.97
CA ILE A 173 10.25 1.65 -20.61
C ILE A 173 11.01 1.16 -21.84
N ILE A 174 10.30 0.80 -22.91
CA ILE A 174 10.94 0.21 -24.11
C ILE A 174 11.17 1.23 -25.24
N GLY A 175 10.59 2.43 -25.14
CA GLY A 175 10.67 3.47 -26.16
C GLY A 175 9.66 3.27 -27.30
N PRO A 176 9.37 4.34 -28.06
CA PRO A 176 8.32 4.34 -29.09
C PRO A 176 8.61 3.35 -30.24
N ASP A 177 9.87 3.24 -30.67
CA ASP A 177 10.23 2.34 -31.79
C ASP A 177 10.03 0.87 -31.43
N ALA A 178 10.49 0.45 -30.25
CA ALA A 178 10.29 -0.91 -29.76
C ALA A 178 8.80 -1.17 -29.46
N PHE A 179 8.08 -0.18 -28.93
CA PHE A 179 6.64 -0.31 -28.72
C PHE A 179 5.90 -0.55 -30.04
N ASN A 180 6.19 0.24 -31.08
CA ASN A 180 5.59 0.07 -32.40
C ASN A 180 5.96 -1.27 -33.05
N LEU A 181 7.20 -1.73 -32.86
CA LEU A 181 7.68 -2.99 -33.42
C LEU A 181 7.10 -4.23 -32.74
N TYR A 182 7.04 -4.26 -31.40
CA TYR A 182 6.70 -5.46 -30.63
C TYR A 182 5.26 -5.50 -30.11
N ILE A 183 4.61 -4.35 -29.89
CA ILE A 183 3.26 -4.27 -29.31
C ILE A 183 2.28 -3.67 -30.31
N GLY A 184 2.60 -2.50 -30.87
CA GLY A 184 1.80 -1.84 -31.90
C GLY A 184 0.38 -1.45 -31.45
N LEU A 185 -0.47 -1.13 -32.43
CA LEU A 185 -1.89 -0.90 -32.19
C LEU A 185 -2.61 -2.23 -31.97
N TYR A 186 -3.55 -2.25 -31.03
CA TYR A 186 -4.36 -3.43 -30.76
C TYR A 186 -5.26 -3.75 -31.96
N THR A 187 -5.15 -4.98 -32.49
CA THR A 187 -5.89 -5.45 -33.67
C THR A 187 -7.04 -6.42 -33.35
N GLY A 188 -7.24 -6.74 -32.07
CA GLY A 188 -8.24 -7.69 -31.61
C GLY A 188 -7.64 -8.86 -30.84
N TYR A 189 -8.50 -9.71 -30.30
CA TYR A 189 -8.10 -10.90 -29.56
C TYR A 189 -7.71 -12.04 -30.52
N ASP A 190 -6.56 -12.64 -30.28
CA ASP A 190 -6.08 -13.83 -30.99
C ASP A 190 -6.03 -15.03 -30.02
N PRO A 191 -6.91 -16.04 -30.18
CA PRO A 191 -6.94 -17.22 -29.31
C PRO A 191 -5.76 -18.17 -29.50
N THR A 192 -4.94 -17.99 -30.55
CA THR A 192 -3.75 -18.81 -30.81
C THR A 192 -2.51 -18.34 -30.07
N MET A 193 -2.54 -17.13 -29.51
CA MET A 193 -1.42 -16.55 -28.76
C MET A 193 -1.24 -17.26 -27.42
N ASN A 194 0.01 -17.53 -27.03
CA ASN A 194 0.33 -18.05 -25.70
C ASN A 194 0.48 -16.89 -24.69
N PRO A 195 -0.43 -16.72 -23.71
CA PRO A 195 -0.38 -15.60 -22.77
C PRO A 195 0.48 -15.89 -21.53
N THR A 196 1.15 -17.05 -21.43
CA THR A 196 1.94 -17.40 -20.24
C THR A 196 3.16 -16.50 -20.09
N VAL A 197 3.43 -16.02 -18.87
CA VAL A 197 4.68 -15.32 -18.55
C VAL A 197 5.87 -16.25 -18.75
N SER A 198 6.84 -15.83 -19.56
CA SER A 198 8.06 -16.61 -19.79
C SER A 198 8.99 -16.57 -18.57
N ASN A 199 9.76 -17.65 -18.39
CA ASN A 199 10.71 -17.75 -17.28
C ASN A 199 11.72 -16.58 -17.31
N VAL A 200 12.29 -16.28 -18.48
CA VAL A 200 13.26 -15.19 -18.67
C VAL A 200 12.68 -13.80 -18.35
N PHE A 201 11.38 -13.58 -18.62
CA PHE A 201 10.72 -12.33 -18.28
C PHE A 201 10.71 -12.11 -16.76
N SER A 202 10.24 -13.13 -16.00
CA SER A 202 10.08 -13.04 -14.55
C SER A 202 11.39 -13.08 -13.75
N THR A 203 12.41 -13.80 -14.25
CA THR A 203 13.66 -14.03 -13.54
C THR A 203 14.74 -13.01 -13.87
N ALA A 204 14.70 -12.40 -15.06
CA ALA A 204 15.72 -11.47 -15.51
C ALA A 204 15.12 -10.17 -16.05
N ALA A 205 14.38 -10.20 -17.16
CA ALA A 205 14.09 -9.00 -17.93
C ALA A 205 13.29 -7.96 -17.13
N PHE A 206 12.21 -8.36 -16.48
CA PHE A 206 11.36 -7.43 -15.72
C PHE A 206 11.94 -7.06 -14.34
N ARG A 207 13.14 -7.56 -14.00
CA ARG A 207 13.93 -7.11 -12.84
C ARG A 207 14.83 -5.91 -13.15
N PHE A 208 14.79 -5.37 -14.38
CA PHE A 208 15.49 -4.12 -14.72
C PHE A 208 15.17 -3.00 -13.73
N GLY A 209 13.95 -2.98 -13.19
CA GLY A 209 13.50 -2.01 -12.19
C GLY A 209 14.35 -1.99 -10.92
N HIS A 210 15.09 -3.05 -10.59
CA HIS A 210 16.04 -3.01 -9.47
C HIS A 210 17.16 -1.99 -9.69
N ALA A 211 17.55 -1.72 -10.94
CA ALA A 211 18.54 -0.71 -11.27
C ALA A 211 17.98 0.73 -11.18
N THR A 212 16.65 0.89 -11.03
CA THR A 212 15.99 2.20 -10.91
C THR A 212 15.61 2.54 -9.46
N ILE A 213 15.90 1.64 -8.51
CA ILE A 213 15.55 1.85 -7.11
C ILE A 213 16.52 2.88 -6.49
N GLN A 214 15.96 3.93 -5.90
CA GLN A 214 16.72 4.93 -5.15
C GLN A 214 17.02 4.42 -3.74
N PRO A 215 18.18 4.76 -3.15
CA PRO A 215 18.53 4.37 -1.79
C PRO A 215 17.72 5.11 -0.72
N ILE A 216 16.93 6.11 -1.13
CA ILE A 216 16.16 7.00 -0.27
C ILE A 216 14.70 6.99 -0.72
N VAL A 217 13.80 6.67 0.21
CA VAL A 217 12.36 6.83 0.05
C VAL A 217 11.98 8.21 0.52
N ARG A 218 11.65 9.10 -0.43
CA ARG A 218 11.27 10.46 -0.11
C ARG A 218 9.84 10.53 0.40
N ARG A 219 9.64 11.31 1.46
CA ARG A 219 8.32 11.61 2.01
C ARG A 219 8.11 13.10 1.86
N LEU A 220 7.04 13.46 1.17
CA LEU A 220 6.75 14.84 0.81
C LEU A 220 5.51 15.31 1.55
N ASN A 221 5.52 16.57 1.97
CA ASN A 221 4.34 17.22 2.52
C ASN A 221 3.34 17.61 1.41
N ALA A 222 2.23 18.24 1.78
CA ALA A 222 1.18 18.66 0.84
C ALA A 222 1.66 19.69 -0.22
N GLN A 223 2.82 20.33 -0.01
CA GLN A 223 3.44 21.27 -0.94
C GLN A 223 4.48 20.61 -1.86
N TYR A 224 4.61 19.27 -1.82
CA TYR A 224 5.61 18.50 -2.58
C TYR A 224 7.07 18.83 -2.22
N LEU A 225 7.31 19.37 -1.02
CA LEU A 225 8.64 19.56 -0.47
C LEU A 225 8.98 18.36 0.43
N ASP A 226 10.29 18.11 0.64
CA ASP A 226 10.70 17.12 1.66
C ASP A 226 10.01 17.47 2.98
N ASP A 227 9.33 16.47 3.54
CA ASP A 227 8.60 16.68 4.77
C ASP A 227 9.61 16.90 5.91
N PRO A 228 9.58 18.06 6.58
CA PRO A 228 10.56 18.38 7.61
C PRO A 228 10.44 17.44 8.82
N GLU A 229 9.28 16.82 9.03
CA GLU A 229 8.95 15.98 10.20
C GLU A 229 8.90 14.49 9.89
N LEU A 230 8.66 14.15 8.63
CA LEU A 230 8.80 12.78 8.12
C LEU A 230 10.08 12.70 7.28
N PRO A 231 11.27 12.57 7.89
CA PRO A 231 12.53 12.59 7.17
C PRO A 231 12.58 11.50 6.11
N ASN A 232 13.35 11.74 5.06
CA ASN A 232 13.57 10.74 4.03
C ASN A 232 14.13 9.44 4.65
N LEU A 233 13.55 8.29 4.29
CA LEU A 233 13.89 7.00 4.86
C LEU A 233 14.95 6.32 4.01
N HIS A 234 15.93 5.67 4.63
CA HIS A 234 16.84 4.80 3.90
C HIS A 234 16.10 3.53 3.46
N LEU A 235 16.33 3.08 2.22
CA LEU A 235 15.63 1.94 1.65
C LEU A 235 15.76 0.68 2.51
N HIS A 236 16.94 0.45 3.11
CA HIS A 236 17.17 -0.72 3.95
C HIS A 236 16.32 -0.74 5.24
N GLU A 237 15.71 0.39 5.64
CA GLU A 237 14.91 0.54 6.86
C GLU A 237 13.40 0.43 6.60
N VAL A 238 13.00 0.44 5.33
CA VAL A 238 11.58 0.37 4.92
C VAL A 238 11.14 -1.03 4.51
N PHE A 239 12.06 -2.00 4.48
CA PHE A 239 11.72 -3.38 4.17
C PHE A 239 10.87 -4.00 5.27
N PHE A 240 9.71 -4.51 4.89
CA PHE A 240 8.78 -5.21 5.78
C PHE A 240 8.36 -4.40 7.02
N SER A 241 8.29 -3.06 6.94
CA SER A 241 7.93 -2.17 8.07
C SER A 241 6.60 -1.43 7.88
N PRO A 242 5.45 -2.14 7.78
CA PRO A 242 4.13 -1.52 7.61
C PRO A 242 3.74 -0.58 8.76
N TRP A 243 4.35 -0.73 9.95
CA TRP A 243 4.13 0.15 11.09
C TRP A 243 4.48 1.62 10.79
N ARG A 244 5.44 1.88 9.89
CA ARG A 244 5.79 3.26 9.49
C ARG A 244 4.65 3.97 8.80
N LEU A 245 3.86 3.25 7.99
CA LEU A 245 2.65 3.79 7.36
C LEU A 245 1.54 4.05 8.38
N ILE A 246 1.51 3.30 9.48
CA ILE A 246 0.41 3.35 10.46
C ILE A 246 0.67 4.36 11.58
N LYS A 247 1.91 4.44 12.07
CA LYS A 247 2.24 5.15 13.31
C LYS A 247 2.78 6.57 13.11
N GLU A 248 3.37 6.91 11.97
CA GLU A 248 4.05 8.19 11.78
C GLU A 248 3.02 9.31 11.36
N GLY A 249 2.18 9.82 12.31
CA GLY A 249 0.99 10.72 12.18
C GLY A 249 0.69 11.71 13.37
N TYR A 250 -0.45 12.46 13.42
CA TYR A 250 -0.72 13.73 14.18
C TYR A 250 0.00 14.08 15.49
N ASN A 251 0.15 13.15 16.43
CA ASN A 251 0.92 13.45 17.63
C ASN A 251 2.39 13.78 17.32
N ASP A 252 2.89 13.35 16.17
CA ASP A 252 4.22 13.67 15.67
C ASP A 252 4.32 15.15 15.26
N TRP A 253 3.22 15.77 14.80
CA TRP A 253 3.16 17.22 14.54
C TRP A 253 3.11 18.05 15.83
N ARG A 254 2.50 17.52 16.90
CA ARG A 254 2.56 18.16 18.22
C ARG A 254 3.99 18.11 18.78
N GLU A 255 4.64 16.97 18.65
CA GLU A 255 6.04 16.77 19.06
C GLU A 255 7.01 17.67 18.29
N PHE A 256 6.87 17.80 16.96
CA PHE A 256 7.60 18.78 16.13
C PHE A 256 7.60 20.20 16.72
N CYS A 257 6.43 20.58 17.23
CA CYS A 257 6.20 21.90 17.79
C CYS A 257 6.64 22.05 19.25
N GLY A 258 7.30 21.03 19.82
CA GLY A 258 7.65 20.98 21.24
C GLY A 258 6.41 20.92 22.15
N LEU A 259 5.26 20.52 21.60
CA LEU A 259 4.01 20.37 22.32
C LEU A 259 3.87 18.93 22.83
N PRO A 260 3.23 18.72 23.98
CA PRO A 260 3.02 17.38 24.50
C PRO A 260 2.12 16.55 23.58
N LYS A 261 2.46 15.28 23.43
CA LYS A 261 1.60 14.26 22.81
C LYS A 261 0.32 14.09 23.63
N LEU A 262 -0.77 13.77 22.95
CA LEU A 262 -2.08 13.58 23.55
C LEU A 262 -2.47 12.12 23.38
N GLU A 263 -2.70 11.38 24.44
CA GLU A 263 -2.96 9.93 24.34
C GLU A 263 -4.38 9.56 24.75
N THR A 264 -5.02 10.42 25.55
CA THR A 264 -6.34 10.18 26.12
C THR A 264 -7.32 11.32 25.79
N GLN A 265 -8.61 11.04 25.98
CA GLN A 265 -9.65 12.09 25.93
C GLN A 265 -9.37 13.22 26.94
N THR A 266 -8.80 12.89 28.10
CA THR A 266 -8.41 13.87 29.12
C THR A 266 -7.29 14.77 28.60
N ASP A 267 -6.35 14.25 27.82
CA ASP A 267 -5.28 15.07 27.20
C ASP A 267 -5.85 15.99 26.12
N LEU A 268 -6.77 15.50 25.28
CA LEU A 268 -7.50 16.34 24.32
C LEU A 268 -8.27 17.47 24.99
N ASN A 269 -8.91 17.19 26.13
CA ASN A 269 -9.63 18.21 26.91
C ASN A 269 -8.72 19.31 27.48
N ARG A 270 -7.39 19.11 27.53
CA ARG A 270 -6.44 20.15 27.94
C ARG A 270 -6.10 21.13 26.83
N VAL A 271 -6.31 20.75 25.58
CA VAL A 271 -5.93 21.54 24.40
C VAL A 271 -7.12 22.00 23.57
N ILE A 272 -8.30 21.42 23.81
CA ILE A 272 -9.57 21.71 23.16
C ILE A 272 -10.62 21.85 24.27
N THR A 273 -11.06 23.08 24.56
CA THR A 273 -12.01 23.39 25.64
C THR A 273 -13.40 22.84 25.35
N ASN A 274 -13.77 22.67 24.07
CA ASN A 274 -15.08 22.14 23.70
C ASN A 274 -15.14 20.62 23.89
N HIS A 275 -15.62 20.19 25.07
CA HIS A 275 -15.72 18.77 25.43
C HIS A 275 -16.66 17.95 24.53
N ASN A 276 -17.61 18.59 23.83
CA ASN A 276 -18.46 17.90 22.86
C ASN A 276 -17.65 17.56 21.59
N VAL A 277 -16.72 18.44 21.20
CA VAL A 277 -15.79 18.19 20.10
C VAL A 277 -14.79 17.10 20.48
N THR A 278 -14.17 17.15 21.67
CA THR A 278 -13.23 16.10 22.10
C THR A 278 -13.89 14.74 22.26
N LYS A 279 -15.13 14.70 22.77
CA LYS A 279 -15.92 13.47 22.84
C LYS A 279 -16.21 12.91 21.45
N LYS A 280 -16.64 13.74 20.50
CA LYS A 280 -16.83 13.31 19.10
C LYS A 280 -15.53 12.88 18.43
N LEU A 281 -14.43 13.57 18.70
CA LEU A 281 -13.11 13.18 18.18
C LEU A 281 -12.67 11.83 18.74
N MET A 282 -12.92 11.55 20.00
CA MET A 282 -12.61 10.24 20.59
C MET A 282 -13.59 9.14 20.18
N GLU A 283 -14.85 9.47 19.96
CA GLU A 283 -15.83 8.55 19.36
C GLU A 283 -15.47 8.22 17.91
N LEU A 284 -14.87 9.15 17.17
CA LEU A 284 -14.56 9.03 15.75
C LEU A 284 -13.15 8.45 15.47
N TYR A 285 -12.13 8.92 16.18
CA TYR A 285 -10.73 8.56 15.95
C TYR A 285 -10.18 7.55 16.95
N HIS A 286 -10.89 7.33 18.06
CA HIS A 286 -10.58 6.39 19.15
C HIS A 286 -9.28 6.64 19.93
N ASN A 287 -8.27 7.23 19.29
CA ASN A 287 -6.99 7.62 19.85
C ASN A 287 -6.58 8.98 19.27
N PRO A 288 -6.06 9.93 20.07
CA PRO A 288 -5.70 11.23 19.55
C PRO A 288 -4.58 11.18 18.50
N SER A 289 -3.64 10.23 18.55
CA SER A 289 -2.58 10.06 17.52
C SER A 289 -3.14 9.89 16.10
N ASN A 290 -4.39 9.43 15.98
CA ASN A 290 -5.04 9.17 14.70
C ASN A 290 -5.80 10.39 14.15
N ILE A 291 -5.92 11.48 14.92
CA ILE A 291 -6.63 12.68 14.49
C ILE A 291 -5.90 13.27 13.28
N ASP A 292 -6.60 13.66 12.23
CA ASP A 292 -5.98 14.37 11.11
C ASP A 292 -5.28 15.66 11.59
N VAL A 293 -4.05 15.94 11.16
CA VAL A 293 -3.33 17.18 11.55
C VAL A 293 -4.11 18.45 11.25
N TRP A 294 -4.85 18.46 10.13
CA TRP A 294 -5.69 19.58 9.76
C TRP A 294 -6.84 19.79 10.73
N LEU A 295 -7.56 18.72 11.09
CA LEU A 295 -8.66 18.79 12.04
C LEU A 295 -8.13 19.09 13.44
N GLY A 296 -7.10 18.37 13.88
CA GLY A 296 -6.48 18.51 15.19
C GLY A 296 -5.95 19.92 15.44
N GLY A 297 -5.32 20.56 14.46
CA GLY A 297 -4.88 21.95 14.60
C GLY A 297 -5.99 23.01 14.49
N LEU A 298 -7.12 22.69 13.83
CA LEU A 298 -8.29 23.58 13.77
C LEU A 298 -9.07 23.61 15.08
N VAL A 299 -9.15 22.48 15.77
CA VAL A 299 -9.98 22.35 16.97
C VAL A 299 -9.25 22.80 18.24
N GLU A 300 -7.92 22.92 18.21
CA GLU A 300 -7.15 23.44 19.33
C GLU A 300 -7.58 24.86 19.71
N ASP A 301 -7.63 25.12 21.01
CA ASP A 301 -8.02 26.42 21.54
C ASP A 301 -7.07 27.51 21.03
N PHE A 302 -7.65 28.63 20.58
CA PHE A 302 -6.87 29.72 20.02
C PHE A 302 -5.94 30.33 21.08
N LEU A 303 -4.71 30.63 20.66
CA LEU A 303 -3.80 31.44 21.47
C LEU A 303 -4.39 32.86 21.68
N PRO A 304 -4.02 33.56 22.77
CA PRO A 304 -4.45 34.94 23.00
C PRO A 304 -4.19 35.82 21.77
N ASP A 305 -5.23 36.55 21.35
CA ASP A 305 -5.23 37.44 20.18
C ASP A 305 -4.92 36.77 18.82
N ALA A 306 -4.86 35.43 18.76
CA ALA A 306 -4.65 34.67 17.53
C ALA A 306 -5.98 34.17 16.92
N ARG A 307 -5.87 33.50 15.76
CA ARG A 307 -6.97 32.77 15.09
C ARG A 307 -6.65 31.29 14.90
N THR A 308 -5.61 30.81 15.57
CA THR A 308 -5.13 29.43 15.50
C THR A 308 -4.67 28.96 16.88
N GLY A 309 -4.76 27.66 17.14
CA GLY A 309 -4.20 27.04 18.34
C GLY A 309 -2.68 26.86 18.30
N PRO A 310 -2.07 26.37 19.39
CA PRO A 310 -0.62 26.23 19.53
C PRO A 310 0.06 25.46 18.39
N LEU A 311 -0.54 24.36 17.93
CA LEU A 311 0.01 23.54 16.84
C LEU A 311 0.10 24.31 15.53
N PHE A 312 -1.01 24.92 15.10
CA PHE A 312 -1.04 25.72 13.87
C PHE A 312 -0.22 27.01 14.00
N ALA A 313 -0.20 27.65 15.16
CA ALA A 313 0.64 28.83 15.38
C ALA A 313 2.13 28.48 15.24
N CYS A 314 2.57 27.33 15.76
CA CYS A 314 3.92 26.83 15.56
C CYS A 314 4.21 26.51 14.09
N ILE A 315 3.37 25.72 13.42
CA ILE A 315 3.57 25.31 12.02
C ILE A 315 3.63 26.54 11.10
N ILE A 316 2.66 27.46 11.24
CA ILE A 316 2.61 28.71 10.47
C ILE A 316 3.82 29.59 10.82
N GLY A 317 4.14 29.76 12.09
CA GLY A 317 5.24 30.61 12.55
C GLY A 317 6.61 30.14 12.05
N LYS A 318 6.90 28.83 12.13
CA LYS A 318 8.13 28.23 11.61
C LYS A 318 8.22 28.40 10.09
N GLN A 319 7.13 28.17 9.37
CA GLN A 319 7.08 28.34 7.91
C GLN A 319 7.31 29.80 7.49
N MET A 320 6.64 30.77 8.14
CA MET A 320 6.79 32.19 7.83
C MET A 320 8.19 32.72 8.17
N LYS A 321 8.79 32.22 9.26
CA LYS A 321 10.19 32.52 9.61
C LYS A 321 11.16 32.00 8.55
N ALA A 322 10.99 30.76 8.10
CA ALA A 322 11.84 30.18 7.06
C ALA A 322 11.72 30.93 5.72
N LEU A 323 10.50 31.33 5.34
CA LEU A 323 10.26 32.15 4.15
C LEU A 323 10.97 33.50 4.25
N ARG A 324 10.87 34.19 5.39
CA ARG A 324 11.53 35.48 5.61
C ARG A 324 13.06 35.36 5.62
N ASP A 325 13.59 34.37 6.33
CA ASP A 325 15.04 34.23 6.54
C ASP A 325 15.75 33.60 5.31
N GLY A 326 14.99 32.97 4.41
CA GLY A 326 15.47 32.31 3.19
C GLY A 326 15.24 33.07 1.88
N ASP A 327 14.66 34.27 1.93
CA ASP A 327 14.45 35.15 0.77
C ASP A 327 15.64 36.12 0.59
N ARG A 328 16.25 36.16 -0.60
CA ARG A 328 17.58 36.76 -0.85
C ARG A 328 17.56 38.17 -1.43
#